data_AF-A0A816CQR8-F1
#
_entry.id   AF-A0A816CQR8-F1
#
_cell.length_a   1.000
_cell.length_b   1.000
_cell.length_c   1.000
_cell.angle_alpha   90.00
_cell.angle_beta   90.00
_cell.angle_gamma   90.00
#
_symmetry.space_group_name_H-M   'P 1'
#
loop_
_entity.id
_entity.type
_entity.pdbx_description
1 polymer ?
#
loop_
_entity_poly.entity_id
_entity_poly.type
_entity_poly.pdbx_seq_one_letter_code
_entity_poly.pdbx_strand_id
1 'polypeptide(L)'
;MASTATVYPLELANVQHAHRVKKISLGLGVTLFVLSLALPGYIIKTTVTKEPTYSIVKRNVTTSEVQSMRVANPSFDQYGYLLSTYPETVNCECSQLSISYDSFLELQFQFHPVCSSMFVTQQWIDALVPKNQAPSSNDFHNIASYLFQTLSTLCQHSSQTMNQSLMEFLFDEYINTDLNPGALFISSIEQRIEKFKSTTIKNFLLSFSMIRGMIQNSALFSSLQSNFKLYAYNNDIFGSPVTYDEDCNCAHSTSCFTQAYFYTSSGTIGAPIPGFYTGCYVIDALLRSDLRCFYDVTCLNLLQRYIPSLSSLPGGSINLPLSTTYQPNTTIENILNNLMIESVTSKVSYINYYDLCAPSYCTYSVQTMETMETVELIKDKTDVAAIIGLVIGIIGGIIAILHLIVPRLVKLIIGAN
;
A
#
# COMPACT_ATOMS: atom_id res chain seq x y z
N MET A 1 -11.27 69.12 10.81
CA MET A 1 -10.36 69.12 9.65
C MET A 1 -11.29 69.10 8.42
N ALA A 2 -11.48 70.14 7.60
CA ALA A 2 -10.52 71.09 7.01
C ALA A 2 -9.41 70.35 6.22
N SER A 3 -9.08 70.62 4.95
CA SER A 3 -9.46 71.68 3.98
C SER A 3 -8.85 71.32 2.59
N THR A 4 -9.15 71.82 1.37
CA THR A 4 -10.12 72.73 0.67
C THR A 4 -9.90 72.56 -0.88
N ALA A 5 -10.64 73.04 -1.90
CA ALA A 5 -11.87 73.84 -2.05
C ALA A 5 -12.56 73.67 -3.46
N THR A 6 -13.66 74.42 -3.64
CA THR A 6 -14.34 75.05 -4.83
C THR A 6 -13.54 75.43 -6.11
N VAL A 7 -14.12 75.85 -7.27
CA VAL A 7 -15.40 75.60 -8.01
C VAL A 7 -15.46 76.46 -9.32
N TYR A 8 -15.90 75.90 -10.46
CA TYR A 8 -16.39 76.54 -11.73
C TYR A 8 -15.56 77.70 -12.41
N PRO A 9 -16.09 78.56 -13.34
CA PRO A 9 -15.82 78.39 -14.79
C PRO A 9 -15.44 79.71 -15.55
N LEU A 10 -15.42 79.70 -16.89
CA LEU A 10 -15.52 80.93 -17.72
C LEU A 10 -16.02 80.64 -19.17
N GLU A 11 -16.50 81.69 -19.86
CA GLU A 11 -17.37 81.61 -21.05
C GLU A 11 -16.77 82.17 -22.36
N LEU A 12 -17.43 81.79 -23.47
CA LEU A 12 -17.61 82.45 -24.78
C LEU A 12 -16.45 83.27 -25.42
N ALA A 13 -16.18 82.91 -26.69
CA ALA A 13 -16.19 83.87 -27.80
C ALA A 13 -16.81 83.21 -29.04
N ASN A 14 -17.56 83.98 -29.85
CA ASN A 14 -18.31 83.48 -31.01
C ASN A 14 -18.17 84.45 -32.20
N VAL A 15 -17.76 83.97 -33.37
CA VAL A 15 -17.80 84.72 -34.64
C VAL A 15 -18.27 83.80 -35.76
N GLN A 16 -19.39 84.16 -36.38
CA GLN A 16 -19.91 83.50 -37.59
C GLN A 16 -19.15 83.97 -38.83
N HIS A 17 -19.09 83.13 -39.87
CA HIS A 17 -19.52 83.51 -41.24
C HIS A 17 -19.78 82.24 -42.06
N ALA A 18 -20.72 82.28 -43.01
CA ALA A 18 -21.21 81.10 -43.71
C ALA A 18 -21.24 81.29 -45.24
N HIS A 19 -20.75 80.31 -46.00
CA HIS A 19 -20.96 80.22 -47.44
C HIS A 19 -21.24 78.77 -47.87
N ARG A 20 -22.12 78.62 -48.88
CA ARG A 20 -22.56 77.32 -49.42
C ARG A 20 -21.58 76.79 -50.48
N VAL A 21 -21.30 75.49 -50.45
CA VAL A 21 -20.80 74.72 -51.61
C VAL A 21 -21.67 73.46 -51.77
N LYS A 22 -22.03 73.10 -53.01
CA LYS A 22 -22.85 71.90 -53.29
C LYS A 22 -22.00 70.63 -53.29
N LYS A 23 -22.49 69.56 -52.67
CA LYS A 23 -22.03 68.19 -52.96
C LYS A 23 -22.58 67.73 -54.31
N ILE A 24 -21.76 67.04 -55.09
CA ILE A 24 -22.18 66.10 -56.14
C ILE A 24 -21.49 64.77 -55.80
N SER A 25 -22.21 63.67 -55.90
CA SER A 25 -21.72 62.33 -55.54
C SER A 25 -21.59 61.47 -56.79
N LEU A 26 -20.41 60.89 -57.00
CA LEU A 26 -20.24 59.67 -57.80
C LEU A 26 -19.57 58.62 -56.92
N GLY A 27 -20.10 57.39 -56.95
CA GLY A 27 -19.76 56.35 -55.98
C GLY A 27 -18.44 55.65 -56.28
N LEU A 28 -17.31 56.25 -55.87
CA LEU A 28 -16.02 55.54 -55.72
C LEU A 28 -15.02 56.27 -54.80
N GLY A 29 -15.49 56.72 -53.63
CA GLY A 29 -14.63 57.02 -52.46
C GLY A 29 -13.66 58.20 -52.54
N VAL A 30 -13.59 58.96 -53.65
CA VAL A 30 -12.62 60.04 -53.84
C VAL A 30 -13.32 61.32 -54.33
N THR A 31 -13.20 62.41 -53.56
CA THR A 31 -13.64 63.76 -53.96
C THR A 31 -12.45 64.60 -54.39
N LEU A 32 -12.33 64.95 -55.66
CA LEU A 32 -11.37 65.95 -56.12
C LEU A 32 -11.94 67.36 -55.94
N PHE A 33 -11.12 68.25 -55.36
CA PHE A 33 -11.27 69.69 -55.53
C PHE A 33 -10.26 70.16 -56.58
N VAL A 34 -10.75 70.82 -57.63
CA VAL A 34 -9.92 71.53 -58.61
C VAL A 34 -10.20 73.02 -58.42
N LEU A 35 -9.18 73.79 -58.06
CA LEU A 35 -9.26 75.25 -57.95
C LEU A 35 -8.27 75.88 -58.93
N SER A 36 -8.79 76.42 -60.03
CA SER A 36 -7.99 77.02 -61.09
C SER A 36 -7.83 78.53 -60.86
N LEU A 37 -6.65 78.98 -60.46
CA LEU A 37 -6.21 80.38 -60.58
C LEU A 37 -4.67 80.45 -60.50
N ALA A 38 -4.04 81.26 -61.34
CA ALA A 38 -2.59 81.33 -61.47
C ALA A 38 -2.04 82.65 -60.92
N LEU A 39 -1.09 82.57 -59.99
CA LEU A 39 -0.10 83.59 -59.63
C LEU A 39 1.12 82.86 -59.00
N PRO A 40 2.36 83.35 -59.17
CA PRO A 40 3.55 82.62 -58.77
C PRO A 40 3.88 82.76 -57.27
N GLY A 41 4.36 81.69 -56.64
CA GLY A 41 5.17 81.79 -55.42
C GLY A 41 4.54 81.45 -54.07
N TYR A 42 3.72 80.40 -53.96
CA TYR A 42 3.42 79.77 -52.66
C TYR A 42 3.34 78.24 -52.77
N ILE A 43 3.88 77.53 -51.76
CA ILE A 43 3.88 76.06 -51.71
C ILE A 43 2.65 75.58 -50.92
N ILE A 44 1.69 74.96 -51.60
CA ILE A 44 0.54 74.31 -50.96
C ILE A 44 0.91 72.87 -50.61
N LYS A 45 0.99 72.55 -49.31
CA LYS A 45 1.06 71.16 -48.83
C LYS A 45 -0.35 70.59 -48.67
N THR A 46 -0.74 69.66 -49.54
CA THR A 46 -1.95 68.84 -49.38
C THR A 46 -1.64 67.56 -48.62
N THR A 47 -1.96 67.52 -47.33
CA THR A 47 -1.92 66.28 -46.53
C THR A 47 -3.15 65.43 -46.76
N VAL A 48 -2.98 64.24 -47.34
CA VAL A 48 -4.03 63.23 -47.47
C VAL A 48 -4.03 62.34 -46.22
N THR A 49 -5.02 62.52 -45.34
CA THR A 49 -5.27 61.61 -44.22
C THR A 49 -6.02 60.37 -44.70
N LYS A 50 -5.35 59.21 -44.71
CA LYS A 50 -5.96 57.92 -45.02
C LYS A 50 -6.23 57.17 -43.70
N GLU A 51 -7.50 56.95 -43.37
CA GLU A 51 -7.85 56.16 -42.19
C GLU A 51 -7.46 54.69 -42.39
N PRO A 52 -6.87 54.02 -41.37
CA PRO A 52 -6.56 52.60 -41.44
C PRO A 52 -7.81 51.76 -41.18
N THR A 53 -8.17 50.91 -42.14
CA THR A 53 -9.09 49.79 -41.90
C THR A 53 -8.40 48.71 -41.08
N TYR A 54 -9.09 48.17 -40.07
CA TYR A 54 -8.63 47.06 -39.23
C TYR A 54 -9.53 45.85 -39.44
N SER A 55 -8.94 44.65 -39.45
CA SER A 55 -9.67 43.39 -39.38
C SER A 55 -9.68 42.88 -37.94
N ILE A 56 -10.86 42.50 -37.45
CA ILE A 56 -11.05 41.92 -36.12
C ILE A 56 -10.91 40.41 -36.23
N VAL A 57 -9.85 39.86 -35.66
CA VAL A 57 -9.73 38.41 -35.46
C VAL A 57 -10.03 38.09 -34.00
N LYS A 58 -11.08 37.30 -33.78
CA LYS A 58 -11.44 36.73 -32.48
C LYS A 58 -10.70 35.40 -32.32
N ARG A 59 -9.89 35.26 -31.27
CA ARG A 59 -9.22 34.02 -30.92
C ARG A 59 -9.66 33.59 -29.53
N ASN A 60 -10.31 32.42 -29.44
CA ASN A 60 -10.66 31.81 -28.17
C ASN A 60 -9.39 31.17 -27.59
N VAL A 61 -8.92 31.69 -26.47
CA VAL A 61 -7.82 31.10 -25.71
C VAL A 61 -8.41 30.51 -24.43
N THR A 62 -8.32 29.19 -24.28
CA THR A 62 -8.73 28.49 -23.07
C THR A 62 -7.55 28.43 -22.11
N THR A 63 -7.66 29.08 -20.96
CA THR A 63 -6.69 29.00 -19.87
C THR A 63 -7.28 28.17 -18.73
N SER A 64 -6.55 27.13 -18.31
CA SER A 64 -6.87 26.31 -17.15
C SER A 64 -6.10 26.82 -15.93
N GLU A 65 -6.80 27.38 -14.94
CA GLU A 65 -6.19 27.70 -13.65
C GLU A 65 -6.54 26.61 -12.62
N VAL A 66 -5.61 26.32 -11.70
CA VAL A 66 -5.79 25.32 -10.64
C VAL A 66 -5.95 26.07 -9.32
N GLN A 67 -7.20 26.20 -8.87
CA GLN A 67 -7.51 26.86 -7.61
C GLN A 67 -7.54 25.83 -6.48
N SER A 68 -6.77 26.08 -5.40
CA SER A 68 -6.83 25.28 -4.18
C SER A 68 -7.89 25.82 -3.23
N MET A 69 -8.82 24.96 -2.83
CA MET A 69 -9.92 25.23 -1.91
C MET A 69 -9.60 24.61 -0.54
N ARG A 70 -10.15 25.18 0.54
CA ARG A 70 -9.94 24.70 1.92
C ARG A 70 -11.25 24.59 2.69
N VAL A 71 -11.44 23.49 3.43
CA VAL A 71 -12.57 23.25 4.35
C VAL A 71 -12.00 22.93 5.73
N ALA A 72 -12.34 23.69 6.75
CA ALA A 72 -11.88 23.47 8.13
C ALA A 72 -12.85 22.57 8.91
N ASN A 73 -12.30 21.67 9.75
CA ASN A 73 -13.03 20.72 10.60
C ASN A 73 -14.22 20.02 9.89
N PRO A 74 -13.99 19.30 8.77
CA PRO A 74 -15.04 18.59 8.05
C PRO A 74 -15.70 17.49 8.90
N SER A 75 -17.00 17.27 8.69
CA SER A 75 -17.66 16.04 9.16
C SER A 75 -17.28 14.84 8.29
N PHE A 76 -17.49 13.61 8.79
CA PHE A 76 -17.25 12.38 8.05
C PHE A 76 -17.98 12.36 6.68
N ASP A 77 -19.23 12.81 6.64
CA ASP A 77 -20.02 12.92 5.39
C ASP A 77 -19.44 13.97 4.43
N GLN A 78 -18.93 15.10 4.95
CA GLN A 78 -18.28 16.13 4.12
C GLN A 78 -16.96 15.61 3.54
N TYR A 79 -16.16 14.88 4.33
CA TYR A 79 -14.97 14.20 3.83
C TYR A 79 -15.33 13.15 2.75
N GLY A 80 -16.35 12.32 2.99
CA GLY A 80 -16.83 11.35 1.99
C GLY A 80 -17.31 12.00 0.68
N TYR A 81 -17.97 13.15 0.77
CA TYR A 81 -18.32 13.95 -0.41
C TYR A 81 -17.08 14.50 -1.13
N LEU A 82 -16.13 15.09 -0.40
CA LEU A 82 -14.89 15.62 -0.99
C LEU A 82 -14.05 14.51 -1.65
N LEU A 83 -13.93 13.35 -1.01
CA LEU A 83 -13.22 12.18 -1.55
C LEU A 83 -13.90 11.58 -2.77
N SER A 84 -15.23 11.58 -2.84
CA SER A 84 -15.95 11.11 -4.03
C SER A 84 -15.93 12.11 -5.19
N THR A 85 -15.73 13.41 -4.91
CA THR A 85 -15.73 14.48 -5.93
C THR A 85 -14.32 14.82 -6.44
N TYR A 86 -13.31 14.75 -5.57
CA TYR A 86 -11.92 15.17 -5.85
C TYR A 86 -10.88 14.11 -5.42
N PRO A 87 -11.03 12.82 -5.80
CA PRO A 87 -10.24 11.70 -5.23
C PRO A 87 -8.72 11.81 -5.43
N GLU A 88 -8.27 12.51 -6.48
CA GLU A 88 -6.83 12.68 -6.79
C GLU A 88 -6.20 13.92 -6.11
N THR A 89 -7.01 14.85 -5.60
CA THR A 89 -6.51 16.16 -5.13
C THR A 89 -6.94 16.53 -3.71
N VAL A 90 -7.89 15.79 -3.10
CA VAL A 90 -8.22 15.97 -1.69
C VAL A 90 -7.09 15.47 -0.79
N ASN A 91 -6.70 16.28 0.18
CA ASN A 91 -5.82 15.89 1.28
C ASN A 91 -6.31 16.56 2.57
N CYS A 92 -6.15 15.92 3.74
CA CYS A 92 -6.63 16.48 5.00
C CYS A 92 -5.66 16.23 6.14
N GLU A 93 -5.26 17.27 6.86
CA GLU A 93 -4.25 17.21 7.94
C GLU A 93 -4.91 16.78 9.26
N CYS A 94 -4.48 15.64 9.84
CA CYS A 94 -4.96 15.17 11.15
C CYS A 94 -4.52 16.15 12.26
N SER A 95 -5.36 16.36 13.27
CA SER A 95 -4.94 17.08 14.48
C SER A 95 -4.24 16.18 15.50
N GLN A 96 -4.57 14.87 15.51
CA GLN A 96 -3.83 13.85 16.25
C GLN A 96 -2.99 13.00 15.28
N LEU A 97 -1.67 13.12 15.39
CA LEU A 97 -0.70 12.50 14.47
C LEU A 97 -0.30 11.06 14.83
N SER A 98 -0.75 10.58 16.00
CA SER A 98 -0.34 9.32 16.62
C SER A 98 -1.56 8.74 17.33
N ILE A 99 -2.02 7.56 16.90
CA ILE A 99 -3.21 6.90 17.43
C ILE A 99 -2.86 5.43 17.70
N SER A 100 -3.02 4.97 18.95
CA SER A 100 -2.75 3.57 19.31
C SER A 100 -3.69 2.60 18.59
N TYR A 101 -3.21 1.42 18.19
CA TYR A 101 -4.00 0.48 17.40
C TYR A 101 -5.24 -0.02 18.16
N ASP A 102 -5.17 -0.16 19.49
CA ASP A 102 -6.28 -0.61 20.35
C ASP A 102 -7.59 0.18 20.15
N SER A 103 -7.48 1.44 19.74
CA SER A 103 -8.57 2.41 19.66
C SER A 103 -9.41 2.26 18.38
N PHE A 104 -8.92 1.52 17.39
CA PHE A 104 -9.62 1.25 16.12
C PHE A 104 -9.48 -0.20 15.59
N LEU A 105 -8.62 -1.03 16.16
CA LEU A 105 -8.38 -2.42 15.73
C LEU A 105 -8.70 -3.42 16.86
N GLU A 106 -9.64 -4.32 16.58
CA GLU A 106 -9.87 -5.51 17.39
C GLU A 106 -9.23 -6.73 16.70
N LEU A 107 -8.42 -7.50 17.44
CA LEU A 107 -7.87 -8.79 17.00
C LEU A 107 -8.24 -9.89 17.98
N GLN A 108 -8.68 -11.03 17.46
CA GLN A 108 -8.92 -12.25 18.23
C GLN A 108 -8.23 -13.46 17.59
N PHE A 109 -7.51 -14.24 18.40
CA PHE A 109 -6.85 -15.47 17.99
C PHE A 109 -7.61 -16.70 18.48
N GLN A 110 -7.94 -17.61 17.56
CA GLN A 110 -8.46 -18.93 17.91
C GLN A 110 -7.30 -19.94 17.87
N PHE A 111 -7.01 -20.59 19.00
CA PHE A 111 -6.01 -21.65 19.07
C PHE A 111 -6.61 -23.01 18.73
N HIS A 112 -5.77 -23.94 18.26
CA HIS A 112 -6.14 -25.28 17.83
C HIS A 112 -6.91 -26.02 18.95
N PRO A 113 -8.03 -26.71 18.67
CA PRO A 113 -8.92 -27.29 19.69
C PRO A 113 -8.25 -28.21 20.72
N VAL A 114 -7.10 -28.81 20.41
CA VAL A 114 -6.31 -29.59 21.38
C VAL A 114 -5.85 -28.76 22.58
N CYS A 115 -5.54 -27.47 22.39
CA CYS A 115 -5.01 -26.57 23.40
C CYS A 115 -6.07 -26.10 24.43
N SER A 116 -7.35 -26.38 24.19
CA SER A 116 -8.45 -26.22 25.15
C SER A 116 -9.14 -27.54 25.52
N SER A 117 -8.59 -28.68 25.05
CA SER A 117 -9.12 -30.01 25.31
C SER A 117 -8.65 -30.60 26.64
N MET A 118 -9.27 -31.71 27.06
CA MET A 118 -8.81 -32.47 28.23
C MET A 118 -7.35 -32.95 28.12
N PHE A 119 -6.84 -33.15 26.89
CA PHE A 119 -5.53 -33.77 26.64
C PHE A 119 -4.33 -32.91 27.06
N VAL A 120 -4.52 -31.60 27.27
CA VAL A 120 -3.47 -30.70 27.81
C VAL A 120 -3.65 -30.42 29.31
N THR A 121 -4.62 -31.04 29.98
CA THR A 121 -4.87 -30.85 31.42
C THR A 121 -3.95 -31.70 32.28
N GLN A 122 -3.59 -31.19 33.47
CA GLN A 122 -2.82 -31.97 34.45
C GLN A 122 -3.51 -33.28 34.83
N GLN A 123 -4.85 -33.30 34.91
CA GLN A 123 -5.62 -34.51 35.22
C GLN A 123 -5.43 -35.62 34.19
N TRP A 124 -5.29 -35.28 32.90
CA TRP A 124 -4.96 -36.24 31.85
C TRP A 124 -3.50 -36.70 31.93
N ILE A 125 -2.56 -35.76 32.12
CA ILE A 125 -1.13 -36.05 32.24
C ILE A 125 -0.84 -36.97 33.43
N ASP A 126 -1.45 -36.72 34.59
CA ASP A 126 -1.33 -37.53 35.81
C ASP A 126 -1.89 -38.94 35.60
N ALA A 127 -3.02 -39.08 34.88
CA ALA A 127 -3.64 -40.37 34.58
C ALA A 127 -2.81 -41.24 33.62
N LEU A 128 -1.86 -40.64 32.90
CA LEU A 128 -0.89 -41.34 32.04
C LEU A 128 0.40 -41.74 32.76
N VAL A 129 0.64 -41.31 34.00
CA VAL A 129 1.86 -41.67 34.73
C VAL A 129 1.89 -43.18 35.00
N PRO A 130 2.93 -43.91 34.55
CA PRO A 130 2.96 -45.37 34.65
C PRO A 130 3.10 -45.82 36.11
N LYS A 131 2.13 -46.62 36.58
CA LYS A 131 2.11 -47.15 37.96
C LYS A 131 3.16 -48.23 38.24
N ASN A 132 3.65 -48.86 37.17
CA ASN A 132 4.76 -49.83 37.18
C ASN A 132 5.70 -49.44 36.02
N GLN A 133 7.01 -49.68 36.14
CA GLN A 133 7.93 -49.50 35.01
C GLN A 133 7.57 -50.47 33.88
N ALA A 134 7.32 -49.95 32.67
CA ALA A 134 7.03 -50.80 31.52
C ALA A 134 8.33 -51.40 30.96
N PRO A 135 8.31 -52.63 30.40
CA PRO A 135 9.51 -53.43 30.13
C PRO A 135 10.40 -52.95 28.97
N SER A 136 10.05 -51.84 28.32
CA SER A 136 10.80 -51.24 27.21
C SER A 136 10.85 -49.72 27.34
N SER A 137 12.03 -49.13 27.09
CA SER A 137 12.20 -47.67 26.91
C SER A 137 11.28 -47.07 25.84
N ASN A 138 10.85 -47.91 24.89
CA ASN A 138 10.06 -47.51 23.73
C ASN A 138 8.55 -47.76 23.92
N ASP A 139 8.12 -48.27 25.07
CA ASP A 139 6.69 -48.44 25.39
C ASP A 139 6.03 -47.08 25.63
N PHE A 140 4.89 -46.86 24.99
CA PHE A 140 4.07 -45.66 25.17
C PHE A 140 3.79 -45.34 26.64
N HIS A 141 3.60 -46.35 27.50
CA HIS A 141 3.42 -46.16 28.95
C HIS A 141 4.51 -45.30 29.60
N ASN A 142 5.77 -45.42 29.16
CA ASN A 142 6.90 -44.71 29.74
C ASN A 142 7.05 -43.27 29.20
N ILE A 143 6.50 -42.97 28.02
CA ILE A 143 6.66 -41.69 27.31
C ILE A 143 5.41 -40.81 27.29
N ALA A 144 4.22 -41.38 27.51
CA ALA A 144 2.94 -40.72 27.28
C ALA A 144 2.78 -39.42 28.08
N SER A 145 2.92 -39.48 29.42
CA SER A 145 2.80 -38.29 30.28
C SER A 145 3.71 -37.15 29.82
N TYR A 146 4.93 -37.45 29.38
CA TYR A 146 5.90 -36.47 28.87
C TYR A 146 5.49 -35.88 27.50
N LEU A 147 4.93 -36.69 26.59
CA LEU A 147 4.40 -36.21 25.30
C LEU A 147 3.26 -35.21 25.52
N PHE A 148 2.30 -35.53 26.39
CA PHE A 148 1.17 -34.63 26.69
C PHE A 148 1.57 -33.43 27.54
N GLN A 149 2.53 -33.58 28.46
CA GLN A 149 3.14 -32.43 29.16
C GLN A 149 3.81 -31.48 28.16
N THR A 150 4.59 -32.01 27.22
CA THR A 150 5.23 -31.21 26.16
C THR A 150 4.18 -30.53 25.27
N LEU A 151 3.09 -31.21 24.90
CA LEU A 151 1.98 -30.62 24.14
C LEU A 151 1.29 -29.49 24.91
N SER A 152 1.04 -29.68 26.21
CA SER A 152 0.49 -28.65 27.09
C SER A 152 1.41 -27.43 27.18
N THR A 153 2.72 -27.64 27.39
CA THR A 153 3.74 -26.58 27.40
C THR A 153 3.82 -25.82 26.06
N LEU A 154 3.73 -26.52 24.91
CA LEU A 154 3.72 -25.88 23.59
C LEU A 154 2.44 -25.05 23.36
N CYS A 155 1.26 -25.59 23.72
CA CYS A 155 -0.01 -24.85 23.68
C CYS A 155 0.03 -23.60 24.56
N GLN A 156 0.48 -23.75 25.82
CA GLN A 156 0.59 -22.67 26.78
C GLN A 156 1.54 -21.56 26.28
N HIS A 157 2.76 -21.90 25.89
CA HIS A 157 3.72 -20.90 25.43
C HIS A 157 3.31 -20.26 24.10
N SER A 158 2.72 -21.00 23.17
CA SER A 158 2.24 -20.41 21.91
C SER A 158 1.14 -19.36 22.15
N SER A 159 0.20 -19.66 23.06
CA SER A 159 -0.84 -18.71 23.45
C SER A 159 -0.29 -17.52 24.25
N GLN A 160 0.61 -17.76 25.21
CA GLN A 160 1.28 -16.71 25.98
C GLN A 160 2.09 -15.76 25.08
N THR A 161 2.89 -16.29 24.16
CA THR A 161 3.69 -15.48 23.23
C THR A 161 2.79 -14.65 22.31
N MET A 162 1.75 -15.24 21.72
CA MET A 162 0.86 -14.47 20.85
C MET A 162 0.05 -13.41 21.62
N ASN A 163 -0.46 -13.72 22.82
CA ASN A 163 -1.20 -12.76 23.63
C ASN A 163 -0.28 -11.62 24.15
N GLN A 164 0.96 -11.92 24.53
CA GLN A 164 1.92 -10.88 24.92
C GLN A 164 2.27 -9.96 23.74
N SER A 165 2.70 -10.53 22.61
CA SER A 165 3.02 -9.70 21.44
C SER A 165 1.80 -8.99 20.86
N LEU A 166 0.59 -9.51 21.07
CA LEU A 166 -0.65 -8.79 20.73
C LEU A 166 -0.84 -7.55 21.62
N MET A 167 -0.62 -7.64 22.93
CA MET A 167 -0.67 -6.45 23.80
C MET A 167 0.40 -5.42 23.39
N GLU A 168 1.62 -5.88 23.14
CA GLU A 168 2.73 -5.03 22.65
C GLU A 168 2.40 -4.37 21.30
N PHE A 169 1.68 -5.07 20.41
CA PHE A 169 1.24 -4.53 19.11
C PHE A 169 0.02 -3.60 19.22
N LEU A 170 -0.95 -3.88 20.09
CA LEU A 170 -2.15 -3.02 20.23
C LEU A 170 -1.82 -1.69 20.90
N PHE A 171 -0.84 -1.64 21.81
CA PHE A 171 -0.32 -0.41 22.41
C PHE A 171 0.71 0.34 21.53
N ASP A 172 1.09 -0.22 20.37
CA ASP A 172 1.93 0.46 19.39
C ASP A 172 1.14 1.61 18.72
N GLU A 173 1.84 2.52 18.05
CA GLU A 173 1.25 3.76 17.51
C GLU A 173 1.11 3.70 15.98
N TYR A 174 -0.08 4.03 15.48
CA TYR A 174 -0.30 4.37 14.08
C TYR A 174 -0.03 5.86 13.87
N ILE A 175 1.12 6.16 13.26
CA ILE A 175 1.59 7.53 13.03
C ILE A 175 1.26 7.94 11.59
N ASN A 176 0.53 9.05 11.42
CA ASN A 176 0.37 9.69 10.11
C ASN A 176 0.10 11.20 10.25
N THR A 177 0.51 11.99 9.26
CA THR A 177 0.21 13.43 9.21
C THR A 177 -1.17 13.73 8.65
N ASP A 178 -1.65 12.88 7.74
CA ASP A 178 -2.83 13.12 6.94
C ASP A 178 -3.90 12.03 7.15
N LEU A 179 -5.15 12.34 6.83
CA LEU A 179 -6.25 11.37 6.88
C LEU A 179 -6.14 10.42 5.68
N ASN A 180 -5.67 9.20 5.92
CA ASN A 180 -5.59 8.20 4.85
C ASN A 180 -7.00 7.79 4.38
N PRO A 181 -7.26 7.74 3.06
CA PRO A 181 -8.48 7.17 2.51
C PRO A 181 -8.72 5.74 2.99
N GLY A 182 -9.97 5.38 3.30
CA GLY A 182 -10.31 4.13 4.01
C GLY A 182 -9.70 2.85 3.42
N ALA A 183 -9.63 2.72 2.10
CA ALA A 183 -9.00 1.57 1.44
C ALA A 183 -7.47 1.49 1.66
N LEU A 184 -6.77 2.64 1.64
CA LEU A 184 -5.34 2.73 1.90
C LEU A 184 -5.03 2.53 3.40
N PHE A 185 -5.89 3.06 4.27
CA PHE A 185 -5.84 2.81 5.70
C PHE A 185 -5.98 1.31 6.00
N ILE A 186 -7.08 0.67 5.57
CA ILE A 186 -7.31 -0.76 5.80
C ILE A 186 -6.13 -1.60 5.27
N SER A 187 -5.65 -1.37 4.04
CA SER A 187 -4.50 -2.11 3.51
C SER A 187 -3.22 -1.90 4.32
N SER A 188 -3.00 -0.71 4.89
CA SER A 188 -1.86 -0.44 5.79
C SER A 188 -2.00 -1.21 7.11
N ILE A 189 -3.20 -1.28 7.67
CA ILE A 189 -3.48 -2.05 8.90
C ILE A 189 -3.33 -3.56 8.65
N GLU A 190 -3.84 -4.09 7.54
CA GLU A 190 -3.67 -5.50 7.14
C GLU A 190 -2.19 -5.88 6.97
N GLN A 191 -1.41 -5.03 6.28
CA GLN A 191 0.04 -5.22 6.15
C GLN A 191 0.75 -5.19 7.50
N ARG A 192 0.32 -4.34 8.44
CA ARG A 192 0.85 -4.29 9.82
C ARG A 192 0.50 -5.57 10.59
N ILE A 193 -0.73 -6.07 10.50
CA ILE A 193 -1.20 -7.31 11.15
C ILE A 193 -0.39 -8.53 10.66
N GLU A 194 -0.21 -8.69 9.35
CA GLU A 194 0.58 -9.79 8.81
C GLU A 194 2.07 -9.67 9.17
N LYS A 195 2.61 -8.44 9.17
CA LYS A 195 3.98 -8.18 9.63
C LYS A 195 4.17 -8.53 11.11
N PHE A 196 3.20 -8.20 11.96
CA PHE A 196 3.13 -8.59 13.37
C PHE A 196 3.12 -10.12 13.51
N LYS A 197 2.09 -10.80 12.99
CA LYS A 197 1.94 -12.27 13.04
C LYS A 197 3.20 -12.99 12.58
N SER A 198 3.72 -12.65 11.39
CA SER A 198 4.91 -13.27 10.80
C SER A 198 6.15 -13.08 11.67
N THR A 199 6.31 -11.92 12.31
CA THR A 199 7.46 -11.63 13.18
C THR A 199 7.37 -12.40 14.49
N THR A 200 6.19 -12.45 15.14
CA THR A 200 5.97 -13.21 16.38
C THR A 200 6.16 -14.72 16.16
N ILE A 201 5.59 -15.29 15.09
CA ILE A 201 5.78 -16.70 14.72
C ILE A 201 7.27 -17.00 14.48
N LYS A 202 7.96 -16.18 13.68
CA LYS A 202 9.39 -16.37 13.38
C LYS A 202 10.25 -16.32 14.64
N ASN A 203 10.00 -15.37 15.55
CA ASN A 203 10.79 -15.20 16.77
C ASN A 203 10.62 -16.41 17.71
N PHE A 204 9.39 -16.91 17.87
CA PHE A 204 9.14 -18.12 18.65
C PHE A 204 9.85 -19.34 18.05
N LEU A 205 9.70 -19.58 16.74
CA LEU A 205 10.30 -20.74 16.08
C LEU A 205 11.84 -20.68 16.10
N LEU A 206 12.43 -19.49 16.05
CA LEU A 206 13.87 -19.29 16.24
C LEU A 206 14.32 -19.70 17.65
N SER A 207 13.62 -19.24 18.70
CA SER A 207 13.89 -19.63 20.09
C SER A 207 13.69 -21.13 20.33
N PHE A 208 12.65 -21.72 19.76
CA PHE A 208 12.36 -23.15 19.85
C PHE A 208 13.43 -24.01 19.14
N SER A 209 13.87 -23.57 17.96
CA SER A 209 14.99 -24.18 17.22
C SER A 209 16.31 -24.07 18.00
N MET A 210 16.57 -22.93 18.65
CA MET A 210 17.73 -22.74 19.52
C MET A 210 17.73 -23.69 20.72
N ILE A 211 16.58 -23.95 21.34
CA ILE A 211 16.43 -24.94 22.42
C ILE A 211 16.73 -26.36 21.91
N ARG A 212 16.15 -26.78 20.76
CA ARG A 212 16.45 -28.09 20.14
C ARG A 212 17.93 -28.25 19.81
N GLY A 213 18.56 -27.21 19.24
CA GLY A 213 19.99 -27.17 18.94
C GLY A 213 20.89 -27.23 20.18
N MET A 214 20.48 -26.61 21.30
CA MET A 214 21.19 -26.75 22.59
C MET A 214 21.12 -28.18 23.13
N ILE A 215 19.94 -28.81 23.10
CA ILE A 215 19.76 -30.21 23.53
C ILE A 215 20.67 -31.15 22.73
N GLN A 216 20.76 -30.96 21.41
CA GLN A 216 21.67 -31.71 20.54
C GLN A 216 23.15 -31.47 20.90
N ASN A 217 23.59 -30.21 20.91
CA ASN A 217 25.01 -29.86 21.08
C ASN A 217 25.54 -30.13 22.50
N SER A 218 24.68 -30.17 23.52
CA SER A 218 25.05 -30.56 24.88
C SER A 218 24.90 -32.06 25.16
N ALA A 219 24.51 -32.87 24.16
CA ALA A 219 24.38 -34.34 24.25
C ALA A 219 23.60 -34.83 25.49
N LEU A 220 22.53 -34.12 25.85
CA LEU A 220 21.84 -34.31 27.12
C LEU A 220 21.16 -35.69 27.21
N PHE A 221 21.58 -36.53 28.16
CA PHE A 221 20.95 -37.84 28.38
C PHE A 221 19.49 -37.69 28.82
N SER A 222 18.58 -38.31 28.07
CA SER A 222 17.16 -38.42 28.42
C SER A 222 17.00 -39.34 29.62
N SER A 223 16.27 -38.89 30.65
CA SER A 223 15.94 -39.73 31.81
C SER A 223 15.09 -40.96 31.46
N LEU A 224 14.42 -40.93 30.29
CA LEU A 224 13.67 -42.04 29.70
C LEU A 224 14.57 -43.08 29.01
N GLN A 225 15.88 -42.83 28.94
CA GLN A 225 16.85 -43.60 28.15
C GLN A 225 16.49 -43.72 26.66
N SER A 226 15.73 -42.74 26.14
CA SER A 226 15.23 -42.70 24.76
C SER A 226 16.29 -42.34 23.73
N ASN A 227 17.34 -41.59 24.11
CA ASN A 227 18.49 -41.28 23.25
C ASN A 227 19.71 -42.15 23.57
N PHE A 228 19.96 -42.48 24.83
CA PHE A 228 21.04 -43.36 25.27
C PHE A 228 20.57 -44.25 26.42
N LYS A 229 20.93 -45.53 26.36
CA LYS A 229 20.75 -46.48 27.46
C LYS A 229 22.02 -46.51 28.31
N LEU A 230 21.84 -46.42 29.63
CA LEU A 230 22.93 -46.35 30.60
C LEU A 230 23.03 -47.68 31.36
N TYR A 231 24.23 -48.25 31.40
CA TYR A 231 24.52 -49.53 32.04
C TYR A 231 25.69 -49.39 33.00
N ALA A 232 25.57 -49.93 34.21
CA ALA A 232 26.68 -50.00 35.16
C ALA A 232 27.41 -51.35 35.05
N TYR A 233 28.73 -51.33 34.95
CA TYR A 233 29.56 -52.55 34.88
C TYR A 233 30.93 -52.28 35.51
N ASN A 234 31.35 -53.14 36.46
CA ASN A 234 32.62 -53.03 37.19
C ASN A 234 32.90 -51.63 37.80
N ASN A 235 31.86 -50.98 38.33
CA ASN A 235 31.82 -49.60 38.87
C ASN A 235 31.88 -48.46 37.83
N ASP A 236 32.13 -48.75 36.54
CA ASP A 236 32.00 -47.78 35.46
C ASP A 236 30.55 -47.67 34.96
N ILE A 237 30.20 -46.52 34.36
CA ILE A 237 28.91 -46.28 33.70
C ILE A 237 29.14 -46.12 32.20
N PHE A 238 28.52 -46.99 31.40
CA PHE A 238 28.59 -46.99 29.95
C PHE A 238 27.27 -46.50 29.35
N GLY A 239 27.34 -45.53 28.44
CA GLY A 239 26.23 -45.11 27.60
C GLY A 239 26.31 -45.74 26.21
N SER A 240 25.22 -46.32 25.73
CA SER A 240 25.08 -46.76 24.33
C SER A 240 23.90 -46.03 23.68
N PRO A 241 24.07 -45.41 22.50
CA PRO A 241 23.00 -44.68 21.84
C PRO A 241 21.87 -45.62 21.41
N VAL A 242 20.64 -45.10 21.46
CA VAL A 242 19.48 -45.78 20.89
C VAL A 242 19.50 -45.62 19.36
N THR A 243 19.19 -46.71 18.67
CA THR A 243 18.90 -46.73 17.24
C THR A 243 17.41 -46.99 17.05
N TYR A 244 16.80 -46.24 16.13
CA TYR A 244 15.39 -46.35 15.74
C TYR A 244 15.27 -46.92 14.31
N ASP A 245 14.13 -46.72 13.65
CA ASP A 245 13.91 -47.20 12.27
C ASP A 245 14.96 -46.62 11.29
N GLU A 246 15.19 -47.33 10.19
CA GLU A 246 16.17 -46.98 9.14
C GLU A 246 17.61 -46.80 9.68
N ASP A 247 17.97 -47.54 10.72
CA ASP A 247 19.25 -47.46 11.47
C ASP A 247 19.57 -46.04 12.01
N CYS A 248 18.55 -45.20 12.19
CA CYS A 248 18.72 -43.83 12.65
C CYS A 248 19.19 -43.79 14.12
N ASN A 249 20.42 -43.34 14.35
CA ASN A 249 21.11 -43.39 15.64
C ASN A 249 21.14 -42.05 16.39
N CYS A 250 20.77 -42.06 17.67
CA CYS A 250 20.65 -40.86 18.51
C CYS A 250 21.97 -40.16 18.89
N ALA A 251 23.14 -40.76 18.62
CA ALA A 251 24.43 -40.06 18.71
C ALA A 251 24.72 -39.17 17.48
N HIS A 252 23.94 -39.31 16.39
CA HIS A 252 24.17 -38.62 15.12
C HIS A 252 23.00 -37.72 14.71
N SER A 253 21.76 -38.10 15.03
CA SER A 253 20.58 -37.24 14.83
C SER A 253 19.64 -37.29 16.02
N THR A 254 19.12 -36.13 16.42
CA THR A 254 18.03 -36.03 17.42
C THR A 254 16.66 -36.34 16.82
N SER A 255 16.54 -36.29 15.50
CA SER A 255 15.27 -36.44 14.78
C SER A 255 14.92 -37.89 14.44
N CYS A 256 15.56 -38.88 15.07
CA CYS A 256 15.23 -40.29 14.89
C CYS A 256 13.97 -40.66 15.68
N PHE A 257 13.07 -41.39 15.04
CA PHE A 257 11.80 -41.82 15.61
C PHE A 257 11.37 -43.20 15.09
N THR A 258 10.40 -43.81 15.77
CA THR A 258 9.63 -44.99 15.32
C THR A 258 8.18 -44.86 15.78
N GLN A 259 7.27 -45.60 15.15
CA GLN A 259 5.86 -45.71 15.57
C GLN A 259 5.77 -46.07 17.06
N ALA A 260 4.91 -45.39 17.82
CA ALA A 260 4.68 -45.73 19.23
C ALA A 260 3.83 -47.00 19.35
N TYR A 261 4.22 -47.90 20.27
CA TYR A 261 3.50 -49.13 20.57
C TYR A 261 3.30 -49.27 22.08
N PHE A 262 2.20 -49.92 22.48
CA PHE A 262 2.13 -50.56 23.79
C PHE A 262 2.91 -51.88 23.75
N TYR A 263 3.64 -52.21 24.82
CA TYR A 263 4.24 -53.54 24.98
C TYR A 263 3.46 -54.37 25.99
N THR A 264 3.55 -55.70 25.87
CA THR A 264 3.02 -56.63 26.88
C THR A 264 3.96 -56.71 28.08
N SER A 265 3.48 -57.26 29.20
CA SER A 265 4.34 -57.58 30.37
C SER A 265 5.45 -58.59 30.06
N SER A 266 5.34 -59.35 28.97
CA SER A 266 6.39 -60.23 28.43
C SER A 266 7.33 -59.54 27.42
N GLY A 267 7.23 -58.22 27.25
CA GLY A 267 8.10 -57.43 26.38
C GLY A 267 7.82 -57.60 24.87
N THR A 268 6.72 -58.26 24.49
CA THR A 268 6.32 -58.37 23.07
C THR A 268 5.61 -57.10 22.62
N ILE A 269 5.79 -56.72 21.36
CA ILE A 269 5.06 -55.61 20.74
C ILE A 269 3.55 -55.91 20.76
N GLY A 270 2.75 -54.96 21.24
CA GLY A 270 1.29 -55.00 21.25
C GLY A 270 0.71 -54.16 20.12
N ALA A 271 -0.29 -53.32 20.43
CA ALA A 271 -0.92 -52.46 19.44
C ALA A 271 -0.10 -51.18 19.16
N PRO A 272 0.00 -50.74 17.88
CA PRO A 272 0.46 -49.40 17.55
C PRO A 272 -0.57 -48.36 17.97
N ILE A 273 -0.14 -47.11 18.11
CA ILE A 273 -0.99 -45.97 18.46
C ILE A 273 -1.02 -45.00 17.27
N PRO A 274 -2.11 -44.97 16.47
CA PRO A 274 -2.21 -44.16 15.25
C PRO A 274 -1.85 -42.68 15.47
N GLY A 275 -0.85 -42.21 14.72
CA GLY A 275 -0.37 -40.83 14.75
C GLY A 275 0.65 -40.52 15.85
N PHE A 276 0.97 -41.47 16.74
CA PHE A 276 1.96 -41.26 17.79
C PHE A 276 3.30 -41.95 17.53
N TYR A 277 4.38 -41.27 17.85
CA TYR A 277 5.76 -41.74 17.68
C TYR A 277 6.55 -41.66 18.99
N THR A 278 7.62 -42.45 19.06
CA THR A 278 8.69 -42.35 20.07
C THR A 278 10.01 -42.08 19.36
N GLY A 279 11.00 -41.50 20.03
CA GLY A 279 12.24 -41.04 19.40
C GLY A 279 13.25 -40.53 20.42
N CYS A 280 14.42 -40.07 19.96
CA CYS A 280 15.54 -39.69 20.83
C CYS A 280 15.12 -38.74 21.96
N TYR A 281 14.32 -37.73 21.63
CA TYR A 281 13.72 -36.79 22.58
C TYR A 281 12.22 -36.69 22.38
N VAL A 282 11.51 -36.48 23.49
CA VAL A 282 10.04 -36.33 23.54
C VAL A 282 9.56 -35.18 22.65
N ILE A 283 10.33 -34.09 22.52
CA ILE A 283 10.01 -32.95 21.67
C ILE A 283 9.99 -33.37 20.20
N ASP A 284 11.06 -33.97 19.69
CA ASP A 284 11.15 -34.40 18.28
C ASP A 284 10.14 -35.51 17.94
N ALA A 285 9.88 -36.43 18.89
CA ALA A 285 8.84 -37.45 18.76
C ALA A 285 7.41 -36.86 18.72
N LEU A 286 7.12 -35.85 19.56
CA LEU A 286 5.85 -35.14 19.53
C LEU A 286 5.66 -34.36 18.23
N LEU A 287 6.69 -33.65 17.77
CA LEU A 287 6.66 -32.87 16.52
C LEU A 287 6.35 -33.73 15.29
N ARG A 288 6.84 -34.97 15.26
CA ARG A 288 6.53 -35.98 14.23
C ARG A 288 5.14 -36.60 14.40
N SER A 289 4.57 -36.56 15.61
CA SER A 289 3.23 -37.05 15.91
C SER A 289 2.15 -36.12 15.38
N ASP A 290 0.95 -36.68 15.19
CA ASP A 290 -0.27 -35.98 14.83
C ASP A 290 -1.42 -36.36 15.78
N LEU A 291 -2.58 -35.75 15.59
CA LEU A 291 -3.66 -35.75 16.56
C LEU A 291 -4.77 -36.76 16.23
N ARG A 292 -4.61 -37.62 15.20
CA ARG A 292 -5.69 -38.47 14.66
C ARG A 292 -6.36 -39.37 15.72
N CYS A 293 -5.59 -39.84 16.71
CA CYS A 293 -6.10 -40.65 17.81
C CYS A 293 -7.19 -39.94 18.65
N PHE A 294 -7.15 -38.61 18.76
CA PHE A 294 -8.11 -37.83 19.57
C PHE A 294 -9.43 -37.55 18.87
N TYR A 295 -9.49 -37.85 17.57
CA TYR A 295 -10.68 -37.75 16.74
C TYR A 295 -11.29 -39.14 16.44
N ASP A 296 -10.63 -40.23 16.86
CA ASP A 296 -11.11 -41.60 16.72
C ASP A 296 -11.40 -42.24 18.09
N VAL A 297 -12.69 -42.46 18.36
CA VAL A 297 -13.17 -43.16 19.58
C VAL A 297 -12.57 -44.56 19.71
N THR A 298 -12.24 -45.23 18.59
CA THR A 298 -11.58 -46.54 18.60
C THR A 298 -10.16 -46.45 19.18
N CYS A 299 -9.41 -45.40 18.82
CA CYS A 299 -8.09 -45.14 19.37
C CYS A 299 -8.14 -44.70 20.85
N LEU A 300 -9.11 -43.88 21.25
CA LEU A 300 -9.33 -43.55 22.66
C LEU A 300 -9.66 -44.78 23.52
N ASN A 301 -10.50 -45.69 23.00
CA ASN A 301 -10.79 -46.98 23.63
C ASN A 301 -9.56 -47.90 23.69
N LEU A 302 -8.62 -47.78 22.75
CA LEU A 302 -7.33 -48.48 22.80
C LEU A 302 -6.45 -47.93 23.94
N LEU A 303 -6.34 -46.60 24.06
CA LEU A 303 -5.61 -45.97 25.16
C LEU A 303 -6.17 -46.38 26.52
N GLN A 304 -7.49 -46.34 26.71
CA GLN A 304 -8.15 -46.76 27.97
C GLN A 304 -7.93 -48.24 28.31
N ARG A 305 -7.80 -49.12 27.31
CA ARG A 305 -7.56 -50.56 27.52
C ARG A 305 -6.17 -50.84 28.09
N TYR A 306 -5.15 -50.16 27.58
CA TYR A 306 -3.76 -50.33 28.04
C TYR A 306 -3.44 -49.45 29.26
N ILE A 307 -4.08 -48.29 29.41
CA ILE A 307 -3.91 -47.36 30.53
C ILE A 307 -5.23 -47.22 31.32
N PRO A 308 -5.54 -48.14 32.25
CA PRO A 308 -6.84 -48.16 32.94
C PRO A 308 -7.17 -46.90 33.75
N SER A 309 -6.19 -46.10 34.15
CA SER A 309 -6.41 -44.80 34.81
C SER A 309 -7.15 -43.77 33.94
N LEU A 310 -7.17 -43.95 32.62
CA LEU A 310 -7.96 -43.12 31.72
C LEU A 310 -9.46 -43.42 31.78
N SER A 311 -9.87 -44.59 32.30
CA SER A 311 -11.29 -44.98 32.38
C SER A 311 -12.10 -44.16 33.39
N SER A 312 -11.44 -43.49 34.35
CA SER A 312 -12.05 -42.58 35.32
C SER A 312 -12.16 -41.12 34.83
N LEU A 313 -11.74 -40.83 33.60
CA LEU A 313 -11.83 -39.49 33.00
C LEU A 313 -13.09 -39.37 32.12
N PRO A 314 -13.65 -38.17 31.91
CA PRO A 314 -14.78 -37.97 31.00
C PRO A 314 -14.38 -38.32 29.57
N GLY A 315 -14.80 -39.50 29.09
CA GLY A 315 -14.43 -40.00 27.76
C GLY A 315 -15.09 -39.19 26.64
N GLY A 316 -14.32 -38.32 26.00
CA GLY A 316 -14.75 -37.58 24.82
C GLY A 316 -13.62 -37.42 23.80
N SER A 317 -13.90 -37.70 22.53
CA SER A 317 -13.09 -37.23 21.41
C SER A 317 -13.19 -35.71 21.28
N ILE A 318 -12.17 -35.06 20.73
CA ILE A 318 -12.36 -33.70 20.22
C ILE A 318 -13.34 -33.82 19.04
N ASN A 319 -14.45 -33.09 19.10
CA ASN A 319 -15.27 -32.87 17.92
C ASN A 319 -14.54 -31.88 17.01
N LEU A 320 -14.29 -32.23 15.75
CA LEU A 320 -13.84 -31.21 14.78
C LEU A 320 -14.93 -30.13 14.66
N PRO A 321 -14.58 -28.84 14.76
CA PRO A 321 -15.37 -27.78 14.16
C PRO A 321 -15.67 -28.08 12.68
N LEU A 322 -16.80 -27.61 12.14
CA LEU A 322 -17.12 -27.76 10.71
C LEU A 322 -16.17 -26.97 9.79
N SER A 323 -15.29 -26.15 10.35
CA SER A 323 -14.20 -25.45 9.67
C SER A 323 -12.95 -25.51 10.54
N THR A 324 -12.06 -26.47 10.26
CA THR A 324 -10.69 -26.47 10.77
C THR A 324 -9.73 -26.14 9.64
N THR A 325 -8.66 -25.42 9.98
CA THR A 325 -7.51 -25.15 9.11
C THR A 325 -6.64 -26.41 8.99
N TYR A 326 -6.60 -27.25 10.04
CA TYR A 326 -5.81 -28.47 10.08
C TYR A 326 -6.67 -29.74 10.03
N GLN A 327 -6.17 -30.76 9.34
CA GLN A 327 -6.76 -32.10 9.34
C GLN A 327 -6.22 -32.93 10.52
N PRO A 328 -6.94 -33.97 11.00
CA PRO A 328 -6.50 -34.79 12.14
C PRO A 328 -5.10 -35.39 12.03
N ASN A 329 -4.66 -35.70 10.81
CA ASN A 329 -3.34 -36.22 10.45
C ASN A 329 -2.26 -35.14 10.23
N THR A 330 -2.54 -33.87 10.55
CA THR A 330 -1.53 -32.81 10.50
C THR A 330 -0.56 -32.98 11.65
N THR A 331 0.74 -33.03 11.35
CA THR A 331 1.79 -33.15 12.37
C THR A 331 1.79 -31.95 13.31
N ILE A 332 2.13 -32.18 14.58
CA ILE A 332 2.22 -31.13 15.59
C ILE A 332 3.30 -30.10 15.23
N GLU A 333 4.35 -30.48 14.48
CA GLU A 333 5.31 -29.52 13.89
C GLU A 333 4.61 -28.50 12.96
N ASN A 334 3.69 -28.94 12.09
CA ASN A 334 2.99 -28.05 11.16
C ASN A 334 1.95 -27.13 11.86
N ILE A 335 1.32 -27.62 12.93
CA ILE A 335 0.40 -26.81 13.75
C ILE A 335 1.20 -25.80 14.60
N LEU A 336 2.34 -26.21 15.17
CA LEU A 336 3.26 -25.34 15.92
C LEU A 336 3.94 -24.29 15.05
N ASN A 337 4.24 -24.59 13.78
CA ASN A 337 4.76 -23.65 12.80
C ASN A 337 3.85 -22.42 12.57
N ASN A 338 2.61 -22.47 13.06
CA ASN A 338 1.65 -21.36 13.08
C ASN A 338 1.24 -20.96 14.52
N LEU A 339 2.09 -21.22 15.52
CA LEU A 339 1.82 -20.95 16.95
C LEU A 339 0.53 -21.60 17.49
N MET A 340 0.19 -22.79 17.00
CA MET A 340 -1.07 -23.46 17.31
C MET A 340 -2.32 -22.62 16.97
N ILE A 341 -2.24 -21.67 16.03
CA ILE A 341 -3.36 -20.81 15.65
C ILE A 341 -4.19 -21.49 14.56
N GLU A 342 -5.48 -21.65 14.83
CA GLU A 342 -6.51 -22.18 13.92
C GLU A 342 -7.04 -21.08 13.00
N SER A 343 -7.37 -19.92 13.57
CA SER A 343 -7.91 -18.76 12.84
C SER A 343 -7.58 -17.43 13.53
N VAL A 344 -7.69 -16.34 12.78
CA VAL A 344 -7.55 -14.96 13.27
C VAL A 344 -8.74 -14.16 12.79
N THR A 345 -9.43 -13.48 13.70
CA THR A 345 -10.50 -12.52 13.37
C THR A 345 -9.98 -11.12 13.60
N SER A 346 -10.14 -10.23 12.62
CA SER A 346 -9.86 -8.80 12.72
C SER A 346 -11.13 -7.98 12.53
N LYS A 347 -11.23 -6.83 13.21
CA LYS A 347 -12.21 -5.77 12.93
C LYS A 347 -11.50 -4.43 12.95
N VAL A 348 -11.66 -3.64 11.89
CA VAL A 348 -11.02 -2.33 11.73
C VAL A 348 -12.11 -1.26 11.64
N SER A 349 -12.12 -0.31 12.58
CA SER A 349 -13.07 0.80 12.58
C SER A 349 -12.47 2.06 11.95
N TYR A 350 -12.73 2.27 10.67
CA TYR A 350 -12.31 3.49 9.96
C TYR A 350 -12.97 4.75 10.55
N ILE A 351 -14.19 4.65 11.09
CA ILE A 351 -14.86 5.78 11.74
C ILE A 351 -14.15 6.16 13.05
N ASN A 352 -13.73 5.20 13.88
CA ASN A 352 -12.90 5.50 15.07
C ASN A 352 -11.60 6.20 14.65
N TYR A 353 -10.90 5.69 13.64
CA TYR A 353 -9.67 6.32 13.14
C TYR A 353 -9.91 7.74 12.61
N TYR A 354 -11.02 7.99 11.90
CA TYR A 354 -11.40 9.33 11.45
C TYR A 354 -11.64 10.28 12.63
N ASP A 355 -12.48 9.85 13.59
CA ASP A 355 -12.85 10.65 14.76
C ASP A 355 -11.65 10.94 15.67
N LEU A 356 -10.67 10.03 15.73
CA LEU A 356 -9.42 10.20 16.47
C LEU A 356 -8.39 11.07 15.71
N CYS A 357 -8.23 10.88 14.40
CA CYS A 357 -7.44 11.78 13.53
C CYS A 357 -7.94 13.22 13.62
N ALA A 358 -9.27 13.40 13.76
CA ALA A 358 -9.96 14.67 13.90
C ALA A 358 -9.43 15.73 12.89
N PRO A 359 -9.76 15.60 11.58
CA PRO A 359 -9.13 16.38 10.53
C PRO A 359 -9.28 17.88 10.75
N SER A 360 -8.17 18.58 10.91
CA SER A 360 -8.14 20.01 11.21
C SER A 360 -8.64 20.83 10.02
N TYR A 361 -8.27 20.42 8.81
CA TYR A 361 -8.82 20.90 7.55
C TYR A 361 -8.52 19.93 6.41
N CYS A 362 -9.35 19.96 5.36
CA CYS A 362 -9.01 19.44 4.04
C CYS A 362 -8.65 20.57 3.08
N THR A 363 -7.75 20.29 2.14
CA THR A 363 -7.60 21.03 0.88
C THR A 363 -8.02 20.15 -0.30
N TYR A 364 -8.43 20.77 -1.40
CA TYR A 364 -8.64 20.09 -2.68
C TYR A 364 -8.42 21.08 -3.84
N SER A 365 -8.13 20.58 -5.04
CA SER A 365 -7.84 21.41 -6.20
C SER A 365 -8.92 21.29 -7.27
N VAL A 366 -9.46 22.43 -7.71
CA VAL A 366 -10.41 22.53 -8.82
C VAL A 366 -9.73 23.15 -10.05
N GLN A 367 -10.05 22.64 -11.24
CA GLN A 367 -9.63 23.26 -12.50
C GLN A 367 -10.75 24.17 -13.01
N THR A 368 -10.50 25.47 -13.08
CA THR A 368 -11.38 26.43 -13.75
C THR A 368 -10.88 26.64 -15.18
N MET A 369 -11.74 26.40 -16.17
CA MET A 369 -11.48 26.76 -17.56
C MET A 369 -12.17 28.09 -17.88
N GLU A 370 -11.40 29.16 -17.95
CA GLU A 370 -11.87 30.42 -18.51
C GLU A 370 -11.51 30.50 -19.99
N THR A 371 -12.49 30.85 -20.82
CA THR A 371 -12.31 31.11 -22.26
C THR A 371 -12.27 32.61 -22.49
N MET A 372 -11.07 33.21 -22.52
CA MET A 372 -10.94 34.61 -22.89
C MET A 372 -11.08 34.76 -24.41
N GLU A 373 -12.10 35.50 -24.85
CA GLU A 373 -12.19 35.94 -26.24
C GLU A 373 -11.20 37.10 -26.45
N THR A 374 -10.02 36.78 -26.99
CA THR A 374 -9.02 37.80 -27.33
C THR A 374 -9.33 38.41 -28.70
N VAL A 375 -9.40 39.74 -28.73
CA VAL A 375 -9.64 40.54 -29.95
C VAL A 375 -8.32 41.18 -30.37
N GLU A 376 -7.65 40.57 -31.34
CA GLU A 376 -6.46 41.15 -31.96
C GLU A 376 -6.88 42.07 -33.12
N LEU A 377 -6.54 43.36 -33.01
CA LEU A 377 -6.71 44.34 -34.08
C LEU A 377 -5.57 44.21 -35.09
N ILE A 378 -5.74 43.35 -36.09
CA ILE A 378 -4.78 43.21 -37.18
C ILE A 378 -4.87 44.45 -38.07
N LYS A 379 -3.75 45.17 -38.19
CA LYS A 379 -3.63 46.32 -39.07
C LYS A 379 -3.26 45.86 -40.47
N ASP A 380 -4.24 45.81 -41.36
CA ASP A 380 -4.06 45.43 -42.77
C ASP A 380 -3.10 46.38 -43.50
N LYS A 381 -1.82 46.01 -43.55
CA LYS A 381 -0.80 46.64 -44.40
C LYS A 381 -0.97 46.19 -45.86
N THR A 382 -2.07 46.61 -46.49
CA THR A 382 -2.12 46.72 -47.95
C THR A 382 -1.20 47.86 -48.38
N ASP A 383 0.09 47.57 -48.53
CA ASP A 383 1.14 48.58 -48.72
C ASP A 383 1.18 49.11 -50.17
N VAL A 384 0.19 49.95 -50.48
CA VAL A 384 0.07 50.65 -51.77
C VAL A 384 1.30 51.55 -52.02
N ALA A 385 1.99 52.01 -50.97
CA ALA A 385 3.22 52.79 -51.13
C ALA A 385 4.39 51.92 -51.62
N ALA A 386 4.51 50.66 -51.16
CA ALA A 386 5.47 49.71 -51.71
C ALA A 386 5.19 49.39 -53.18
N ILE A 387 3.92 49.22 -53.58
CA ILE A 387 3.53 48.99 -54.98
C ILE A 387 3.89 50.20 -55.86
N ILE A 388 3.55 51.42 -55.43
CA ILE A 388 3.89 52.65 -56.15
C ILE A 388 5.41 52.84 -56.24
N GLY A 389 6.15 52.59 -55.16
CA GLY A 389 7.62 52.66 -55.13
C GLY A 389 8.26 51.69 -56.12
N LEU A 390 7.73 50.47 -56.23
CA LEU A 390 8.22 49.45 -57.17
C LEU A 390 7.94 49.85 -58.63
N VAL A 391 6.77 50.41 -58.94
CA VAL A 391 6.46 50.95 -60.27
C VAL A 391 7.36 52.13 -60.64
N ILE A 392 7.57 53.08 -59.73
CA ILE A 392 8.47 54.23 -59.94
C ILE A 392 9.93 53.75 -60.15
N GLY A 393 10.37 52.77 -59.36
CA GLY A 393 11.70 52.16 -59.48
C GLY A 393 11.93 51.50 -60.85
N ILE A 394 10.94 50.76 -61.35
CA ILE A 394 10.99 50.15 -62.69
C ILE A 394 11.07 51.22 -63.80
N ILE A 395 10.21 52.25 -63.74
CA ILE A 395 10.20 53.33 -64.74
C ILE A 395 11.55 54.08 -64.74
N GLY A 396 12.06 54.45 -63.56
CA GLY A 396 13.36 55.13 -63.43
C GLY A 396 14.53 54.27 -63.94
N GLY A 397 14.54 52.98 -63.60
CA GLY A 397 15.56 52.03 -64.06
C GLY A 397 15.55 51.85 -65.58
N ILE A 398 14.38 51.71 -66.20
CA ILE A 398 14.26 51.59 -67.67
C ILE A 398 14.76 52.86 -68.36
N ILE A 399 14.39 54.05 -67.88
CA ILE A 399 14.85 55.33 -68.47
C ILE A 399 16.38 55.46 -68.37
N ALA A 400 16.97 55.14 -67.22
CA ALA A 400 18.43 55.19 -67.03
C ALA A 400 19.17 54.20 -67.96
N ILE A 401 18.65 52.99 -68.11
CA ILE A 401 19.20 51.98 -69.03
C ILE A 401 19.08 52.43 -70.49
N LEU A 402 17.96 53.05 -70.88
CA LEU A 402 17.76 53.59 -72.23
C LEU A 402 18.81 54.67 -72.55
N HIS A 403 19.02 55.62 -71.64
CA HIS A 403 20.05 56.66 -71.79
C HIS A 403 21.49 56.12 -71.80
N LEU A 404 21.76 54.95 -71.20
CA LEU A 404 23.07 54.30 -71.26
C LEU A 404 23.30 53.54 -72.58
N ILE A 405 22.26 52.85 -73.07
CA ILE A 405 22.36 51.95 -74.22
C ILE A 405 22.20 52.69 -75.56
N VAL A 406 21.26 53.64 -75.68
CA VAL A 406 21.00 54.34 -76.95
C VAL A 406 22.25 55.02 -77.52
N PRO A 407 23.07 55.79 -76.75
CA PRO A 407 24.30 56.38 -77.28
C PRO A 407 25.35 55.36 -77.73
N ARG A 408 25.34 54.14 -77.16
CA ARG A 408 26.25 53.04 -77.55
C ARG A 408 25.76 52.33 -78.81
N LEU A 409 24.46 52.08 -78.95
CA LEU A 409 23.87 51.55 -80.19
C LEU A 409 24.02 52.53 -81.36
N VAL A 410 23.78 53.83 -81.14
CA VAL A 410 23.97 54.86 -82.17
C VAL A 410 25.43 54.93 -82.62
N LYS A 411 26.41 54.80 -81.70
CA LYS A 411 27.84 54.70 -82.07
C LYS A 411 28.18 53.40 -82.81
N LEU A 412 27.54 52.28 -82.49
CA LEU A 412 27.75 51.01 -83.22
C LEU A 412 27.16 51.02 -84.64
N ILE A 413 26.05 51.74 -84.85
CA ILE A 413 25.36 51.81 -86.16
C ILE A 413 26.00 52.87 -87.07
N ILE A 414 26.49 53.99 -86.51
CA ILE A 414 27.09 55.09 -87.29
C ILE A 414 28.62 54.93 -87.43
N GLY A 415 29.27 54.17 -86.54
CA GLY A 415 30.71 53.85 -86.59
C GLY A 415 31.08 52.60 -87.39
N ALA A 416 30.19 52.13 -88.27
CA ALA A 416 30.35 50.91 -89.06
C ALA A 416 30.21 51.17 -90.57
N ASN A 417 31.05 52.07 -91.08
CA ASN A 417 31.33 52.34 -92.49
C ASN A 417 32.74 52.93 -92.63
#